data_AF-A0AAV1IMR7-F1
#
_entry.id   AF-A0AAV1IMR7-F1
#
_cell.length_a   1.000
_cell.length_b   1.000
_cell.length_c   1.000
_cell.angle_alpha   90.00
_cell.angle_beta   90.00
_cell.angle_gamma   90.00
#
_symmetry.space_group_name_H-M   'P 1'
#
loop_
_entity.id
_entity.type
_entity.pdbx_description
1 polymer ?
#
loop_
_entity_poly.entity_id
_entity_poly.type
_entity_poly.pdbx_seq_one_letter_code
_entity_poly.pdbx_strand_id
1 'polypeptide(L)'
;MVILRGRRFHESQELQSLLHEAELHSQGVILLFLGDEAVDIRGTTNCHSDGASQGQSRSEGAAAGHGRYLLLMIDGTWRQAKEMYKELRSWLPAFVQLAHLPVDERKEENAAQGYLVRSQPAPACLSTMEAVARALAIMEGTPQIEELLLRPLRLMTLLQAEFDPSTRTRLHQGTAMRTNGKSYGFKIPASLQS
;
A
#
# COMPACT_ATOMS: atom_id res chain seq x y z
N MET A 1 3.18 -6.19 13.90
CA MET A 1 2.87 -6.66 12.54
C MET A 1 2.41 -8.11 12.64
N VAL A 2 1.23 -8.42 12.12
CA VAL A 2 0.68 -9.78 12.08
C VAL A 2 0.72 -10.26 10.63
N ILE A 3 1.17 -11.49 10.39
CA ILE A 3 1.21 -12.09 9.05
C ILE A 3 0.23 -13.26 9.02
N LEU A 4 -0.82 -13.11 8.20
CA LEU A 4 -1.79 -14.18 7.96
C LEU A 4 -1.45 -14.88 6.65
N ARG A 5 -1.36 -16.22 6.67
CA ARG A 5 -1.05 -17.03 5.48
C ARG A 5 -2.26 -17.85 5.07
N GLY A 6 -2.71 -17.68 3.83
CA GLY A 6 -3.85 -18.42 3.30
C GLY A 6 -4.36 -17.80 2.00
N ARG A 7 -5.53 -18.27 1.56
CA ARG A 7 -6.30 -17.64 0.46
C ARG A 7 -7.70 -17.21 0.87
N ARG A 8 -8.19 -17.73 2.01
CA ARG A 8 -9.49 -17.45 2.59
C ARG A 8 -9.25 -17.02 4.02
N PHE A 9 -9.70 -15.83 4.38
CA PHE A 9 -9.43 -15.23 5.69
C PHE A 9 -10.70 -14.95 6.49
N HIS A 10 -11.89 -15.21 5.93
CA HIS A 10 -13.14 -15.07 6.66
C HIS A 10 -13.25 -16.04 7.84
N GLU A 11 -12.55 -17.16 7.79
CA GLU A 11 -12.44 -18.14 8.88
C GLU A 11 -11.27 -17.85 9.85
N SER A 12 -10.47 -16.82 9.57
CA SER A 12 -9.32 -16.47 10.40
C SER A 12 -9.81 -15.83 11.70
N GLN A 13 -9.76 -16.59 12.80
CA GLN A 13 -10.04 -16.08 14.14
C GLN A 13 -9.13 -14.89 14.48
N GLU A 14 -7.86 -14.93 14.05
CA GLU A 14 -6.92 -13.85 14.30
C GLU A 14 -7.33 -12.54 13.60
N LEU A 15 -7.75 -12.61 12.32
CA LEU A 15 -8.27 -11.42 11.62
C LEU A 15 -9.57 -10.91 12.26
N GLN A 16 -10.46 -11.81 12.65
CA GLN A 16 -11.69 -11.46 13.35
C GLN A 16 -11.43 -10.72 14.66
N SER A 17 -10.50 -11.23 15.49
CA SER A 17 -10.11 -10.59 16.75
C SER A 17 -9.52 -9.20 16.52
N LEU A 18 -8.62 -9.04 15.54
CA LEU A 18 -8.04 -7.73 15.21
C LEU A 18 -9.08 -6.72 14.75
N LEU A 19 -10.05 -7.15 13.93
CA LEU A 19 -11.14 -6.28 13.48
C LEU A 19 -12.08 -5.92 14.63
N HIS A 20 -12.40 -6.86 15.52
CA HIS A 20 -13.23 -6.62 16.68
C HIS A 20 -12.59 -5.65 17.67
N GLU A 21 -11.30 -5.81 17.96
CA GLU A 21 -10.54 -4.88 18.81
C GLU A 21 -10.47 -3.48 18.18
N ALA A 22 -10.25 -3.40 16.87
CA ALA A 22 -10.22 -2.12 16.16
C ALA A 22 -11.59 -1.42 16.25
N GLU A 23 -12.70 -2.14 16.06
CA GLU A 23 -14.05 -1.59 16.20
C GLU A 23 -14.33 -1.12 17.64
N LEU A 24 -14.01 -1.96 18.64
CA LEU A 24 -14.19 -1.65 20.06
C LEU A 24 -13.43 -0.40 20.48
N HIS A 25 -12.24 -0.18 19.92
CA HIS A 25 -11.42 0.99 20.19
C HIS A 25 -11.67 2.16 19.24
N SER A 26 -12.66 2.05 18.34
CA SER A 26 -12.90 3.03 17.28
C SER A 26 -11.60 3.38 16.57
N GLN A 27 -10.85 2.38 16.12
CA GLN A 27 -9.61 2.57 15.35
C GLN A 27 -9.92 2.58 13.86
N GLY A 28 -9.22 3.41 13.11
CA GLY A 28 -9.36 3.41 11.65
C GLY A 28 -8.83 2.09 11.09
N VAL A 29 -9.64 1.37 10.31
CA VAL A 29 -9.20 0.14 9.63
C VAL A 29 -9.14 0.40 8.14
N ILE A 30 -7.95 0.24 7.56
CA ILE A 30 -7.67 0.57 6.16
C ILE A 30 -7.15 -0.67 5.45
N LEU A 31 -7.79 -1.07 4.37
CA LEU A 31 -7.30 -2.09 3.45
C LEU A 31 -6.69 -1.44 2.21
N LEU A 32 -5.39 -1.68 1.98
CA LEU A 32 -4.71 -1.21 0.76
C LEU A 32 -4.95 -2.17 -0.39
N PHE A 33 -5.76 -1.74 -1.37
CA PHE A 33 -5.95 -2.47 -2.61
C PHE A 33 -6.50 -1.55 -3.73
N LEU A 34 -6.09 -1.79 -4.97
CA LEU A 34 -6.58 -1.08 -6.15
C LEU A 34 -7.97 -1.64 -6.53
N GLY A 35 -9.05 -1.03 -6.01
CA GLY A 35 -10.43 -1.37 -6.34
C GLY A 35 -11.25 -0.14 -6.74
N ASP A 36 -12.39 -0.36 -7.41
CA ASP A 36 -13.23 0.73 -7.96
C ASP A 36 -13.77 1.70 -6.88
N GLU A 37 -13.96 1.19 -5.66
CA GLU A 37 -14.44 1.94 -4.49
C GLU A 37 -13.29 2.49 -3.63
N ALA A 38 -12.04 2.30 -4.05
CA ALA A 38 -10.88 2.71 -3.26
C ALA A 38 -10.80 4.24 -3.23
N VAL A 39 -10.65 4.80 -2.04
CA VAL A 39 -10.39 6.23 -1.86
C VAL A 39 -8.90 6.50 -1.74
N ASP A 40 -8.49 7.74 -1.98
CA ASP A 40 -7.10 8.12 -1.77
C ASP A 40 -6.76 8.06 -0.27
N ILE A 41 -5.64 7.40 0.08
CA ILE A 41 -5.21 7.25 1.48
C ILE A 41 -5.04 8.59 2.22
N ARG A 42 -4.79 9.69 1.50
CA ARG A 42 -4.67 11.02 2.10
C ARG A 42 -6.00 11.50 2.72
N GLY A 43 -7.13 10.92 2.30
CA GLY A 43 -8.46 11.21 2.83
C GLY A 43 -8.89 10.29 3.98
N THR A 44 -8.16 9.23 4.31
CA THR A 44 -8.59 8.24 5.32
C THR A 44 -8.20 8.61 6.75
N THR A 45 -7.31 9.58 6.93
CA THR A 45 -6.72 9.95 8.22
C THR A 45 -7.59 10.86 9.11
N ASN A 46 -8.78 11.26 8.65
CA ASN A 46 -9.66 12.21 9.35
C ASN A 46 -10.77 11.58 10.20
N CYS A 47 -10.81 10.26 10.39
CA CYS A 47 -11.90 9.64 11.16
C CYS A 47 -11.80 9.79 12.69
N HIS A 48 -10.74 10.42 13.24
CA HIS A 48 -10.52 10.55 14.69
C HIS A 48 -10.42 11.98 15.21
N SER A 49 -11.27 12.88 14.72
CA SER A 49 -11.49 14.17 15.38
C SER A 49 -12.91 14.70 15.19
N ASP A 50 -13.93 13.93 15.59
CA ASP A 50 -15.25 14.52 15.84
C ASP A 50 -15.34 14.96 17.30
N GLY A 51 -14.96 16.22 17.50
CA GLY A 51 -15.09 16.90 18.78
C GLY A 51 -14.40 18.26 18.86
N ALA A 52 -14.71 19.20 17.95
CA ALA A 52 -14.89 20.64 18.23
C ALA A 52 -14.71 21.51 16.96
N SER A 53 -15.82 22.13 16.57
CA SER A 53 -15.97 23.53 16.12
C SER A 53 -15.00 24.11 15.06
N GLN A 54 -15.60 24.49 13.94
CA GLN A 54 -15.18 25.55 13.02
C GLN A 54 -14.45 26.72 13.71
N GLY A 55 -13.30 27.10 13.15
CA GLY A 55 -12.62 28.37 13.45
C GLY A 55 -11.27 28.47 12.73
N GLN A 56 -11.14 29.44 11.84
CA GLN A 56 -9.90 29.78 11.13
C GLN A 56 -8.74 30.13 12.07
N SER A 57 -7.55 29.57 11.80
CA SER A 57 -6.23 30.22 11.66
C SER A 57 -5.11 29.20 11.92
N ARG A 58 -4.39 28.79 10.87
CA ARG A 58 -3.28 27.83 10.96
C ARG A 58 -2.03 28.55 11.48
N SER A 59 -1.77 28.40 12.78
CA SER A 59 -0.44 28.52 13.38
C SER A 59 0.26 27.17 13.29
N GLU A 60 1.50 27.18 12.82
CA GLU A 60 2.43 26.05 12.83
C GLU A 60 2.74 25.60 14.27
N GLY A 61 2.95 24.31 14.47
CA GLY A 61 3.53 23.75 15.70
C GLY A 61 2.56 23.03 16.64
N ALA A 62 1.97 21.92 16.20
CA ALA A 62 1.47 20.88 17.10
C ALA A 62 1.71 19.51 16.45
N ALA A 63 2.48 18.65 17.10
CA ALA A 63 2.57 17.25 16.72
C ALA A 63 1.18 16.63 16.92
N ALA A 64 0.37 16.60 15.87
CA ALA A 64 -0.93 15.95 15.86
C ALA A 64 -0.69 14.49 16.26
N GLY A 65 -1.23 14.09 17.42
CA GLY A 65 -1.16 12.69 17.83
C GLY A 65 -1.88 11.84 16.79
N HIS A 66 -1.12 11.02 16.06
CA HIS A 66 -1.71 10.09 15.10
C HIS A 66 -2.56 9.08 15.88
N GLY A 67 -3.87 9.06 15.61
CA GLY A 67 -4.77 8.05 16.17
C GLY A 67 -4.31 6.64 15.81
N ARG A 68 -4.63 5.64 16.64
CA ARG A 68 -4.29 4.25 16.35
C ARG A 68 -5.08 3.77 15.13
N TYR A 69 -4.41 3.08 14.21
CA TYR A 69 -5.01 2.51 13.02
C TYR A 69 -4.55 1.06 12.78
N LEU A 70 -5.37 0.29 12.08
CA LEU A 70 -5.05 -1.05 11.57
C LEU A 70 -4.91 -0.98 10.05
N LEU A 71 -3.68 -1.12 9.56
CA LEU A 71 -3.38 -1.18 8.14
C LEU A 71 -3.32 -2.63 7.68
N LEU A 72 -4.26 -3.02 6.81
CA LEU A 72 -4.36 -4.34 6.20
C LEU A 72 -3.76 -4.32 4.79
N MET A 73 -2.93 -5.33 4.49
CA MET A 73 -2.25 -5.44 3.21
C MET A 73 -2.29 -6.87 2.70
N ILE A 74 -2.41 -7.01 1.38
CA ILE A 74 -2.49 -8.31 0.70
C ILE A 74 -1.16 -8.56 -0.01
N ASP A 75 -0.38 -9.53 0.48
CA ASP A 75 0.88 -9.94 -0.14
C ASP A 75 0.70 -11.13 -1.08
N GLY A 76 1.23 -11.02 -2.30
CA GLY A 76 1.20 -12.08 -3.28
C GLY A 76 1.43 -11.57 -4.69
N THR A 77 1.40 -12.47 -5.67
CA THR A 77 1.30 -12.06 -7.08
C THR A 77 -0.02 -11.31 -7.32
N TRP A 78 -0.08 -10.44 -8.33
CA TRP A 78 -1.30 -9.70 -8.68
C TRP A 78 -2.56 -10.58 -8.79
N ARG A 79 -2.42 -11.77 -9.38
CA ARG A 79 -3.52 -12.74 -9.47
C ARG A 79 -3.96 -13.23 -8.09
N GLN A 80 -3.01 -13.60 -7.23
CA GLN A 80 -3.29 -14.05 -5.86
C GLN A 80 -3.91 -12.91 -5.03
N ALA A 81 -3.35 -11.70 -5.12
CA ALA A 81 -3.85 -10.54 -4.40
C ALA A 81 -5.31 -10.24 -4.77
N LYS A 82 -5.66 -10.35 -6.06
CA LYS A 82 -7.02 -10.19 -6.55
C LYS A 82 -7.98 -11.28 -6.05
N GLU A 83 -7.55 -12.54 -6.08
CA GLU A 83 -8.35 -13.64 -5.53
C GLU A 83 -8.61 -13.42 -4.05
N MET A 84 -7.58 -13.09 -3.27
CA MET A 84 -7.71 -12.80 -1.84
C MET A 84 -8.60 -11.58 -1.57
N TYR A 85 -8.46 -10.50 -2.34
CA TYR A 85 -9.30 -9.32 -2.21
C TYR A 85 -10.78 -9.64 -2.48
N LYS A 86 -11.09 -10.42 -3.53
CA LYS A 86 -12.47 -10.81 -3.84
C LYS A 86 -13.12 -11.60 -2.70
N GLU A 87 -12.37 -12.54 -2.13
CA GLU A 87 -12.83 -13.36 -0.98
C GLU A 87 -12.97 -12.53 0.29
N LEU A 88 -12.08 -11.55 0.52
CA LEU A 88 -12.15 -10.65 1.66
C LEU A 88 -13.31 -9.66 1.53
N ARG A 89 -13.51 -9.07 0.35
CA ARG A 89 -14.44 -7.95 0.13
C ARG A 89 -15.89 -8.29 0.47
N SER A 90 -16.32 -9.53 0.22
CA SER A 90 -17.68 -9.99 0.54
C SER A 90 -17.91 -10.20 2.04
N TRP A 91 -16.84 -10.35 2.82
CA TRP A 91 -16.89 -10.66 4.24
C TRP A 91 -16.50 -9.47 5.15
N LEU A 92 -15.65 -8.56 4.66
CA LEU A 92 -15.16 -7.45 5.45
C LEU A 92 -16.29 -6.54 5.96
N PRO A 93 -16.24 -6.11 7.24
CA PRO A 93 -17.21 -5.17 7.79
C PRO A 93 -17.24 -3.82 7.06
N ALA A 94 -18.38 -3.13 7.12
CA ALA A 94 -18.58 -1.85 6.44
C ALA A 94 -17.67 -0.72 6.95
N PHE A 95 -17.15 -0.81 8.18
CA PHE A 95 -16.22 0.18 8.74
C PHE A 95 -14.80 0.08 8.16
N VAL A 96 -14.47 -0.98 7.43
CA VAL A 96 -13.17 -1.14 6.79
C VAL A 96 -13.12 -0.29 5.54
N GLN A 97 -12.23 0.70 5.52
CA GLN A 97 -12.04 1.60 4.40
C GLN A 97 -11.10 0.98 3.37
N LEU A 98 -11.52 0.98 2.11
CA LEU A 98 -10.67 0.58 0.99
C LEU A 98 -9.89 1.80 0.52
N ALA A 99 -8.56 1.71 0.47
CA ALA A 99 -7.71 2.81 0.06
C ALA A 99 -6.71 2.43 -1.03
N HIS A 100 -6.43 3.38 -1.91
CA HIS A 100 -5.31 3.34 -2.85
C HIS A 100 -4.26 4.39 -2.49
N LEU A 101 -3.05 4.15 -2.96
CA LEU A 101 -1.95 5.10 -2.83
C LEU A 101 -1.94 6.06 -4.03
N PRO A 102 -1.45 7.30 -3.86
CA PRO A 102 -1.24 8.20 -4.98
C PRO A 102 -0.17 7.65 -5.92
N VAL A 103 -0.31 7.90 -7.23
CA VAL A 103 0.77 7.65 -8.19
C VAL A 103 1.92 8.58 -7.84
N ASP A 104 3.13 8.03 -7.81
CA ASP A 104 4.34 8.80 -7.60
C ASP A 104 4.96 9.10 -8.97
N GLU A 105 4.64 10.28 -9.50
CA GLU A 105 5.13 10.76 -10.79
C GLU A 105 6.66 10.87 -10.83
N ARG A 106 7.32 11.01 -9.66
CA ARG A 106 8.79 11.10 -9.54
C ARG A 106 9.50 9.78 -9.82
N LYS A 107 8.75 8.68 -9.92
CA LYS A 107 9.28 7.34 -10.13
C LYS A 107 9.62 7.06 -11.60
N GLU A 108 9.06 7.82 -12.53
CA GLU A 108 9.44 7.76 -13.95
C GLU A 108 10.89 8.22 -14.17
N GLU A 109 11.31 9.28 -13.48
CA GLU A 109 12.68 9.81 -13.55
C GLU A 109 13.70 8.88 -12.88
N ASN A 110 13.25 8.08 -11.91
CA ASN A 110 14.07 7.13 -11.15
C ASN A 110 13.83 5.66 -11.56
N ALA A 111 13.43 5.40 -12.81
CA ALA A 111 13.19 4.04 -13.31
C ALA A 111 14.40 3.09 -13.16
N ALA A 112 15.62 3.64 -13.06
CA ALA A 112 16.86 2.92 -12.77
C ALA A 112 17.00 2.47 -11.30
N GLN A 113 16.24 3.06 -10.38
CA GLN A 113 16.19 2.71 -8.95
C GLN A 113 14.92 1.92 -8.57
N GLY A 114 14.03 1.68 -9.54
CA GLY A 114 12.88 0.81 -9.39
C GLY A 114 13.31 -0.59 -8.98
N TYR A 115 12.70 -1.12 -7.92
CA TYR A 115 13.17 -2.34 -7.25
C TYR A 115 13.44 -3.49 -8.20
N LEU A 116 14.73 -3.78 -8.30
CA LEU A 116 15.45 -4.71 -9.17
C LEU A 116 14.95 -6.17 -9.17
N VAL A 117 13.98 -6.50 -8.32
CA VAL A 117 13.50 -7.87 -8.12
C VAL A 117 12.44 -8.24 -9.16
N ARG A 118 11.56 -7.33 -9.62
CA ARG A 118 10.50 -7.69 -10.59
C ARG A 118 10.03 -6.53 -11.48
N SER A 119 9.60 -6.86 -12.70
CA SER A 119 8.81 -5.98 -13.55
C SER A 119 7.40 -5.74 -12.98
N GLN A 120 6.97 -4.48 -12.89
CA GLN A 120 5.61 -4.11 -12.52
C GLN A 120 4.73 -3.99 -13.78
N PRO A 121 3.42 -4.32 -13.68
CA PRO A 121 2.50 -4.25 -14.83
C PRO A 121 2.04 -2.83 -15.18
N ALA A 122 2.15 -1.86 -14.25
CA ALA A 122 1.81 -0.45 -14.43
C ALA A 122 2.58 0.41 -13.41
N PRO A 123 2.76 1.73 -13.62
CA PRO A 123 3.46 2.61 -12.67
C PRO A 123 2.78 2.69 -11.29
N ALA A 124 1.46 2.54 -11.23
CA ALA A 124 0.70 2.49 -9.98
C ALA A 124 0.87 1.18 -9.18
N CYS A 125 1.52 0.16 -9.75
CA CYS A 125 1.61 -1.18 -9.17
C CYS A 125 2.83 -1.35 -8.27
N LEU A 126 2.74 -0.91 -7.02
CA LEU A 126 3.82 -1.02 -6.03
C LEU A 126 4.04 -2.45 -5.53
N SER A 127 5.28 -2.77 -5.13
CA SER A 127 5.54 -3.93 -4.28
C SER A 127 4.90 -3.75 -2.90
N THR A 128 4.66 -4.85 -2.19
CA THR A 128 4.07 -4.82 -0.83
C THR A 128 4.84 -3.86 0.07
N MET A 129 6.17 -3.92 0.07
CA MET A 129 7.00 -3.04 0.91
C MET A 129 6.93 -1.57 0.51
N GLU A 130 6.91 -1.25 -0.80
CA GLU A 130 6.72 0.13 -1.26
C GLU A 130 5.35 0.67 -0.87
N ALA A 131 4.32 -0.16 -1.00
CA ALA A 131 2.98 0.21 -0.57
C ALA A 131 2.92 0.46 0.95
N VAL A 132 3.55 -0.40 1.78
CA VAL A 132 3.65 -0.20 3.24
C VAL A 132 4.34 1.13 3.52
N ALA A 133 5.55 1.30 2.97
CA ALA A 133 6.42 2.41 3.30
C ALA A 133 5.77 3.77 2.94
N ARG A 134 5.13 3.82 1.78
CA ARG A 134 4.39 5.00 1.32
C ARG A 134 3.13 5.27 2.13
N ALA A 135 2.37 4.23 2.45
CA ALA A 135 1.18 4.37 3.29
C ALA A 135 1.53 4.98 4.65
N LEU A 136 2.54 4.42 5.32
CA LEU A 136 3.02 4.92 6.62
C LEU A 136 3.55 6.34 6.52
N ALA A 137 4.36 6.66 5.50
CA ALA A 137 4.87 8.01 5.29
C ALA A 137 3.77 9.06 5.14
N ILE A 138 2.67 8.71 4.44
CA ILE A 138 1.50 9.59 4.28
C ILE A 138 0.70 9.67 5.58
N MET A 139 0.37 8.52 6.17
CA MET A 139 -0.52 8.45 7.34
C MET A 139 0.10 9.06 8.60
N GLU A 140 1.42 8.96 8.76
CA GLU A 140 2.17 9.51 9.89
C GLU A 140 2.77 10.89 9.58
N GLY A 141 2.44 11.48 8.43
CA GLY A 141 2.94 12.81 8.02
C GLY A 141 4.47 12.92 7.99
N THR A 142 5.17 11.78 7.84
CA THR A 142 6.63 11.69 7.97
C THR A 142 7.23 11.07 6.69
N PRO A 143 7.52 11.90 5.66
CA PRO A 143 8.02 11.43 4.37
C PRO A 143 9.30 10.58 4.45
N GLN A 144 10.11 10.78 5.49
CA GLN A 144 11.37 10.07 5.71
C GLN A 144 11.16 8.57 5.96
N ILE A 145 9.99 8.17 6.46
CA ILE A 145 9.66 6.75 6.70
C ILE A 145 9.80 5.94 5.41
N GLU A 146 9.38 6.51 4.28
CA GLU A 146 9.45 5.81 3.00
C GLU A 146 10.90 5.44 2.70
N GLU A 147 11.83 6.41 2.68
CA GLU A 147 13.23 6.14 2.40
C GLU A 147 13.90 5.24 3.44
N LEU A 148 13.58 5.39 4.73
CA LEU A 148 14.14 4.56 5.80
C LEU A 148 13.77 3.08 5.65
N LEU A 149 12.54 2.79 5.24
CA LEU A 149 12.07 1.42 5.00
C LEU A 149 12.56 0.86 3.66
N LEU A 150 12.69 1.73 2.65
CA LEU A 150 13.06 1.36 1.30
C LEU A 150 14.56 1.12 1.12
N ARG A 151 15.42 1.87 1.82
CA ARG A 151 16.88 1.78 1.69
C ARG A 151 17.46 0.37 1.96
N PRO A 152 17.08 -0.35 3.05
CA PRO A 152 17.56 -1.71 3.28
C PRO A 152 17.15 -2.67 2.17
N LEU A 153 15.93 -2.53 1.64
CA LEU A 153 15.46 -3.35 0.54
C LEU A 153 16.30 -3.10 -0.72
N ARG A 154 16.66 -1.84 -1.03
CA ARG A 154 17.51 -1.52 -2.19
C ARG A 154 18.90 -2.13 -2.04
N LEU A 155 19.49 -2.06 -0.85
CA LEU A 155 20.79 -2.68 -0.60
C LEU A 155 20.74 -4.20 -0.78
N MET A 156 19.72 -4.86 -0.25
CA MET A 156 19.55 -6.30 -0.40
C MET A 156 19.44 -6.71 -1.88
N THR A 157 18.68 -5.96 -2.68
CA THR A 157 18.49 -6.29 -4.09
C THR A 157 19.74 -6.04 -4.93
N LEU A 158 20.55 -5.03 -4.59
CA LEU A 158 21.87 -4.82 -5.16
C LEU A 158 22.80 -6.01 -4.87
N LEU A 159 22.86 -6.47 -3.62
CA LEU A 159 23.68 -7.63 -3.24
C LEU A 159 23.20 -8.91 -3.95
N GLN A 160 21.88 -9.11 -4.08
CA GLN A 160 21.33 -10.25 -4.83
C GLN A 160 21.69 -10.21 -6.31
N ALA A 161 21.83 -9.02 -6.91
CA ALA A 161 22.19 -8.86 -8.31
C ALA A 161 23.60 -9.41 -8.62
N GLU A 162 24.48 -9.51 -7.62
CA GLU A 162 25.81 -10.11 -7.81
C GLU A 162 25.74 -11.62 -8.09
N PHE A 163 24.72 -12.29 -7.55
CA PHE A 163 24.59 -13.75 -7.59
C PHE A 163 23.45 -14.26 -8.47
N ASP A 164 22.41 -13.46 -8.68
CA ASP A 164 21.28 -13.81 -9.54
C ASP A 164 21.35 -13.08 -10.88
N PRO A 165 21.65 -13.79 -12.00
CA PRO A 165 21.71 -13.19 -13.33
C PRO A 165 20.42 -12.47 -13.73
N SER A 166 19.27 -12.92 -13.22
CA SER A 166 17.98 -12.31 -13.54
C SER A 166 17.85 -10.92 -12.89
N THR A 167 18.26 -10.77 -11.64
CA THR A 167 18.29 -9.51 -10.89
C THR A 167 19.37 -8.58 -11.46
N ARG A 168 20.53 -9.12 -11.83
CA ARG A 168 21.60 -8.38 -12.54
C ARG A 168 21.13 -7.77 -13.86
N THR A 169 20.40 -8.55 -14.65
CA THR A 169 19.88 -8.09 -15.94
C THR A 169 18.91 -6.91 -15.75
N ARG A 170 18.06 -6.98 -14.73
CA ARG A 170 17.12 -5.89 -14.37
C ARG A 170 17.81 -4.65 -13.83
N LEU A 171 18.95 -4.80 -13.15
CA LEU A 171 19.81 -3.68 -12.74
C LEU A 171 20.33 -2.88 -13.94
N HIS A 172 20.81 -3.57 -14.97
CA HIS A 172 21.40 -2.91 -16.13
C HIS A 172 20.35 -2.39 -17.13
N GLN A 173 19.18 -3.04 -17.22
CA GLN A 173 18.12 -2.67 -18.18
C GLN A 173 17.04 -1.76 -17.58
N GLY A 174 17.06 -1.55 -16.26
CA GLY A 174 15.95 -0.96 -15.53
C GLY A 174 14.73 -1.89 -15.48
N THR A 175 13.73 -1.53 -14.69
CA THR A 175 12.43 -2.20 -14.70
C THR A 175 11.66 -1.80 -15.97
N ALA A 176 11.96 -2.42 -17.10
CA ALA A 176 11.17 -2.23 -18.31
C ALA A 176 9.72 -2.66 -18.04
N MET A 177 8.79 -1.70 -18.16
CA MET A 177 7.35 -2.00 -18.10
C MET A 177 7.03 -3.00 -19.20
N ARG A 178 6.53 -4.17 -18.82
CA ARG A 178 6.02 -5.12 -19.81
C ARG A 178 4.60 -4.67 -20.18
N THR A 179 4.50 -3.78 -21.16
CA THR A 179 3.25 -3.45 -21.87
C THR A 179 2.81 -4.59 -22.79
N ASN A 180 2.99 -5.85 -22.36
CA ASN A 180 2.26 -6.91 -23.03
C ASN A 180 0.79 -6.66 -22.69
N GLY A 181 -0.06 -6.53 -23.71
CA GLY A 181 -1.51 -6.34 -23.63
C GLY A 181 -2.28 -7.48 -22.93
N LYS A 182 -1.66 -8.14 -21.94
CA LYS A 182 -2.33 -8.93 -20.93
C LYS A 182 -3.19 -7.98 -20.11
N SER A 183 -4.47 -7.93 -20.44
CA SER A 183 -5.50 -7.46 -19.52
C SER A 183 -5.36 -8.25 -18.22
N TYR A 184 -4.82 -7.63 -17.16
CA TYR A 184 -4.79 -8.21 -15.82
C TYR A 184 -6.20 -8.31 -15.19
N GLY A 185 -7.24 -8.02 -16.00
CA GLY A 185 -8.65 -8.23 -15.71
C GLY A 185 -9.20 -7.26 -14.66
N PHE A 186 -8.58 -6.10 -14.49
CA PHE A 186 -9.11 -4.98 -13.71
C PHE A 186 -8.88 -3.70 -14.50
N LYS A 187 -9.76 -2.71 -14.33
CA LYS A 187 -9.52 -1.36 -14.81
C LYS A 187 -8.64 -0.70 -13.74
N ILE A 188 -7.41 -0.34 -14.09
CA ILE A 188 -6.69 0.67 -13.30
C ILE A 188 -7.62 1.90 -13.33
N PRO A 189 -7.96 2.54 -12.19
CA PRO A 189 -8.72 3.77 -12.21
C PRO A 189 -8.11 4.74 -13.22
N ALA A 190 -8.94 5.44 -14.00
CA ALA A 190 -8.41 6.32 -15.06
C ALA A 190 -7.41 7.36 -14.52
N SER A 191 -7.57 7.76 -13.25
CA SER A 191 -6.67 8.63 -12.50
C SER A 191 -5.26 8.05 -12.24
N LEU A 192 -5.05 6.75 -12.45
CA LEU A 192 -3.79 6.04 -12.17
C LEU A 192 -3.16 5.40 -13.43
N GLN A 193 -3.67 5.72 -14.63
CA GLN A 193 -3.25 5.14 -15.92
C GLN A 193 -2.22 5.99 -16.70
N SER A 194 -1.67 7.06 -16.11
CA SER A 194 -0.67 7.92 -16.77
C SER A 194 0.57 7.13 -17.19
#